data_AF-A0AA43FE54-F1
#
_entry.id   AF-A0AA43FE54-F1
#
_cell.length_a   1.000
_cell.length_b   1.000
_cell.length_c   1.000
_cell.angle_alpha   90.00
_cell.angle_beta   90.00
_cell.angle_gamma   90.00
#
_symmetry.space_group_name_H-M   'P 1'
#
loop_
_entity.id
_entity.type
_entity.pdbx_description
1 polymer ?
#
loop_
_entity_poly.entity_id
_entity_poly.type
_entity_poly.pdbx_seq_one_letter_code
_entity_poly.pdbx_strand_id
1 'polypeptide(L)'
;KAAPPPSVPDNQEFSIIKIIPAKHDETDDSETSEELDPVQTDQPPAAVLGEPDDLVAPDSEDADSEVPGPGEATVETPQIDHAPEPAAEESEDTGDDALGGLFAALRETAEIPVVAAARAGAPDGDVAATEAPEPAVPSELTPVVEPEGVPRSAVAIEAPGDALELRDHLLLPIMNRVLRDIKRQLTEAQNVALEQMRVAEDEWAPDVAELTERVHGDLTIVAQESFAAGYEAAESMTGKSAGRPKSRKADIPNVSGEFAEAIAADLVIAASKGDGPRAAASAVSRAYRAWRTDTAERRVRSIARAAYHRGIARALVTTDASSMVWAVAGRGCVECRTIAEAGPVAPDVGFAGGIVPPLHKDCSCTVVLGA
;
A
#
# COMPACT_ATOMS: atom_id res chain seq x y z
N LYS A 1 -43.84 -5.56 -19.38
CA LYS A 1 -43.26 -6.92 -19.31
C LYS A 1 -41.76 -6.73 -19.07
N ALA A 2 -41.31 -6.88 -17.82
CA ALA A 2 -39.90 -6.73 -17.46
C ALA A 2 -39.09 -7.85 -18.12
N ALA A 3 -37.91 -7.52 -18.65
CA ALA A 3 -36.99 -8.50 -19.19
C ALA A 3 -36.47 -9.39 -18.04
N PRO A 4 -36.31 -10.71 -18.26
CA PRO A 4 -35.73 -11.59 -17.25
C PRO A 4 -34.28 -11.15 -16.96
N PRO A 5 -33.80 -11.32 -15.71
CA PRO A 5 -32.42 -11.01 -15.36
C PRO A 5 -31.44 -11.86 -16.18
N PRO A 6 -30.26 -11.31 -16.53
CA PRO A 6 -29.24 -12.05 -17.25
C PRO A 6 -28.79 -13.27 -16.43
N SER A 7 -28.80 -14.44 -17.08
CA SER A 7 -28.28 -15.69 -16.52
C SER A 7 -26.78 -15.53 -16.23
N VAL A 8 -26.41 -15.70 -14.95
CA VAL A 8 -25.01 -15.81 -14.52
C VAL A 8 -24.39 -17.02 -15.24
N PRO A 9 -23.27 -16.87 -15.96
CA PRO A 9 -22.60 -18.00 -16.59
C PRO A 9 -22.09 -18.96 -15.52
N ASP A 10 -22.43 -20.24 -15.68
CA ASP A 10 -21.91 -21.34 -14.86
C ASP A 10 -20.38 -21.31 -14.83
N ASN A 11 -19.85 -21.51 -13.62
CA ASN A 11 -18.43 -21.62 -13.28
C ASN A 11 -17.61 -22.31 -14.37
N GLN A 12 -16.71 -21.56 -15.01
CA GLN A 12 -15.57 -22.14 -15.69
C GLN A 12 -14.74 -22.89 -14.65
N GLU A 13 -14.55 -24.18 -14.89
CA GLU A 13 -13.65 -25.06 -14.16
C GLU A 13 -12.22 -24.49 -14.19
N PHE A 14 -11.84 -23.78 -13.13
CA PHE A 14 -10.44 -23.51 -12.87
C PHE A 14 -9.77 -24.84 -12.52
N SER A 15 -8.95 -25.34 -13.44
CA SER A 15 -8.02 -26.44 -13.17
C SER A 15 -7.08 -26.01 -12.04
N ILE A 16 -7.39 -26.46 -10.83
CA ILE A 16 -6.51 -26.36 -9.67
C ILE A 16 -5.28 -27.21 -9.98
N ILE A 17 -4.15 -26.57 -10.24
CA ILE A 17 -2.85 -27.22 -10.21
C ILE A 17 -2.62 -27.66 -8.77
N LYS A 18 -2.84 -28.95 -8.51
CA LYS A 18 -2.51 -29.61 -7.25
C LYS A 18 -0.99 -29.56 -7.09
N ILE A 19 -0.48 -28.63 -6.28
CA ILE A 19 0.89 -28.69 -5.78
C ILE A 19 0.93 -29.89 -4.83
N ILE A 20 1.56 -30.97 -5.28
CA ILE A 20 1.82 -32.17 -4.48
C ILE A 20 2.93 -31.78 -3.48
N PRO A 21 2.68 -31.79 -2.16
CA PRO A 21 3.76 -31.61 -1.20
C PRO A 21 4.73 -32.79 -1.31
N ALA A 22 6.02 -32.47 -1.32
CA ALA A 22 7.10 -33.45 -1.33
C ALA A 22 6.92 -34.42 -0.16
N LYS A 23 7.03 -35.72 -0.46
CA LYS A 23 7.03 -36.80 0.52
C LYS A 23 8.15 -36.55 1.53
N HIS A 24 7.77 -36.33 2.78
CA HIS A 24 8.66 -36.50 3.90
C HIS A 24 8.84 -38.02 4.09
N ASP A 25 10.09 -38.47 3.99
CA ASP A 25 10.46 -39.85 4.34
C ASP A 25 10.17 -40.03 5.83
N GLU A 26 9.16 -40.83 6.15
CA GLU A 26 8.92 -41.35 7.49
C GLU A 26 9.77 -42.61 7.67
N THR A 27 10.87 -42.47 8.40
CA THR A 27 11.55 -43.60 9.01
C THR A 27 10.68 -44.14 10.14
N ASP A 28 10.07 -45.28 9.81
CA ASP A 28 9.78 -46.44 10.66
C ASP A 28 10.58 -46.46 11.97
N ASP A 29 9.91 -46.19 13.10
CA ASP A 29 10.32 -46.72 14.40
C ASP A 29 9.07 -47.20 15.14
N SER A 30 9.08 -48.50 15.34
CA SER A 30 8.09 -49.39 15.90
C SER A 30 8.00 -49.30 17.43
N GLU A 31 6.83 -49.72 17.93
CA GLU A 31 6.60 -50.31 19.26
C GLU A 31 6.72 -49.40 20.50
N THR A 32 5.57 -49.00 21.05
CA THR A 32 5.11 -49.49 22.37
C THR A 32 3.70 -48.96 22.66
N SER A 33 2.73 -49.87 22.62
CA SER A 33 1.38 -49.63 23.12
C SER A 33 1.38 -49.84 24.62
N GLU A 34 1.50 -48.75 25.39
CA GLU A 34 1.22 -48.77 26.83
C GLU A 34 -0.19 -48.24 27.08
N GLU A 35 -1.03 -49.15 27.53
CA GLU A 35 -2.40 -49.00 27.99
C GLU A 35 -2.44 -48.02 29.17
N LEU A 36 -3.06 -46.85 28.98
CA LEU A 36 -3.31 -45.90 30.07
C LEU A 36 -4.81 -45.80 30.34
N ASP A 37 -5.15 -46.21 31.56
CA ASP A 37 -6.46 -46.15 32.20
C ASP A 37 -7.09 -44.73 32.20
N PRO A 38 -8.42 -44.62 32.21
CA PRO A 38 -9.12 -43.34 32.33
C PRO A 38 -8.94 -42.75 33.74
N VAL A 39 -8.16 -41.69 33.84
CA VAL A 39 -8.04 -40.87 35.05
C VAL A 39 -9.39 -40.20 35.36
N GLN A 40 -9.96 -40.58 36.50
CA GLN A 40 -11.06 -39.89 37.18
C GLN A 40 -10.66 -38.43 37.49
N THR A 41 -11.46 -37.50 36.99
CA THR A 41 -11.44 -36.09 37.39
C THR A 41 -12.05 -35.95 38.77
N ASP A 42 -11.22 -36.08 39.81
CA ASP A 42 -11.53 -35.62 41.15
C ASP A 42 -11.30 -34.10 41.24
N GLN A 43 -12.39 -33.42 41.58
CA GLN A 43 -12.51 -31.99 41.81
C GLN A 43 -11.93 -31.64 43.20
N PRO A 44 -10.91 -30.78 43.31
CA PRO A 44 -10.49 -30.27 44.61
C PRO A 44 -11.34 -29.06 45.05
N PRO A 45 -11.58 -28.90 46.36
CA PRO A 45 -12.42 -27.84 46.91
C PRO A 45 -11.71 -26.49 47.00
N ALA A 46 -12.53 -25.45 47.08
CA ALA A 46 -12.15 -24.07 47.32
C ALA A 46 -11.17 -23.90 48.51
N ALA A 47 -10.07 -23.20 48.25
CA ALA A 47 -9.20 -22.62 49.28
C ALA A 47 -8.88 -21.17 48.87
N VAL A 48 -9.42 -20.21 49.62
CA VAL A 48 -8.73 -19.38 50.62
C VAL A 48 -7.97 -18.22 49.98
N LEU A 49 -8.57 -17.03 50.13
CA LEU A 49 -7.97 -15.73 49.93
C LEU A 49 -6.75 -15.59 50.86
N GLY A 50 -5.55 -15.54 50.27
CA GLY A 50 -4.32 -15.10 50.93
C GLY A 50 -3.99 -13.68 50.49
N GLU A 51 -3.86 -12.78 51.46
CA GLU A 51 -3.37 -11.42 51.31
C GLU A 51 -1.93 -11.40 50.74
N PRO A 52 -1.59 -10.48 49.82
CA PRO A 52 -0.19 -10.30 49.44
C PRO A 52 0.57 -9.56 50.54
N ASP A 53 1.50 -10.31 51.13
CA ASP A 53 2.53 -9.91 52.09
C ASP A 53 3.48 -8.83 51.53
N ASP A 54 3.96 -7.99 52.44
CA ASP A 54 4.87 -6.86 52.22
C ASP A 54 6.18 -7.29 51.52
N LEU A 55 6.38 -6.83 50.28
CA LEU A 55 7.69 -6.88 49.65
C LEU A 55 8.55 -5.71 50.12
N VAL A 56 9.35 -6.06 51.12
CA VAL A 56 10.58 -5.41 51.60
C VAL A 56 11.42 -4.86 50.46
N ALA A 57 11.70 -3.56 50.52
CA ALA A 57 12.72 -2.89 49.72
C ALA A 57 14.13 -3.38 50.15
N PRO A 58 15.02 -3.77 49.23
CA PRO A 58 16.43 -3.86 49.54
C PRO A 58 17.03 -2.44 49.54
N ASP A 59 17.32 -1.98 50.75
CA ASP A 59 18.29 -0.96 51.04
C ASP A 59 19.70 -1.48 50.73
N SER A 60 20.61 -0.54 50.43
CA SER A 60 22.08 -0.67 50.49
C SER A 60 22.72 -1.49 49.32
N GLU A 61 23.86 -1.16 48.74
CA GLU A 61 25.05 -0.46 49.23
C GLU A 61 25.80 0.23 48.07
N ASP A 62 26.54 1.25 48.47
CA ASP A 62 27.56 1.99 47.72
C ASP A 62 28.48 1.11 46.85
N ALA A 63 28.54 1.43 45.57
CA ALA A 63 29.65 1.05 44.71
C ALA A 63 30.23 2.31 44.07
N ASP A 64 31.25 2.87 44.74
CA ASP A 64 32.25 3.76 44.16
C ASP A 64 32.79 3.14 42.86
N SER A 65 32.27 3.59 41.73
CA SER A 65 32.87 3.36 40.43
C SER A 65 33.72 4.57 40.09
N GLU A 66 35.00 4.46 40.44
CA GLU A 66 36.09 5.29 39.96
C GLU A 66 35.99 5.41 38.42
N VAL A 67 35.65 6.60 37.94
CA VAL A 67 35.67 6.95 36.51
C VAL A 67 37.14 7.13 36.12
N PRO A 68 37.73 6.27 35.26
CA PRO A 68 39.04 6.54 34.69
C PRO A 68 38.89 7.71 33.72
N GLY A 69 39.69 8.76 33.92
CA GLY A 69 39.70 9.95 33.07
C GLY A 69 40.00 9.62 31.59
N PRO A 70 39.64 10.53 30.66
CA PRO A 70 39.91 10.35 29.24
C PRO A 70 41.42 10.41 29.02
N GLY A 71 42.04 9.24 28.89
CA GLY A 71 43.39 9.14 28.36
C GLY A 71 43.37 9.60 26.91
N GLU A 72 44.13 10.67 26.62
CA GLU A 72 44.52 11.06 25.28
C GLU A 72 45.26 9.89 24.61
N ALA A 73 44.49 9.03 23.94
CA ALA A 73 45.05 8.10 22.98
C ALA A 73 45.47 8.92 21.75
N THR A 74 46.76 9.27 21.71
CA THR A 74 47.44 9.72 20.51
C THR A 74 47.36 8.58 19.51
N VAL A 75 46.37 8.61 18.62
CA VAL A 75 46.28 7.69 17.48
C VAL A 75 47.42 8.07 16.55
N GLU A 76 48.51 7.31 16.60
CA GLU A 76 49.49 7.26 15.52
C GLU A 76 48.76 6.86 14.25
N THR A 77 48.57 7.83 13.37
CA THR A 77 48.11 7.62 12.00
C THR A 77 49.10 6.66 11.34
N PRO A 78 48.68 5.47 10.88
CA PRO A 78 49.56 4.61 10.12
C PRO A 78 49.96 5.36 8.85
N GLN A 79 51.27 5.50 8.64
CA GLN A 79 51.87 5.99 7.42
C GLN A 79 51.40 5.08 6.28
N ILE A 80 50.42 5.55 5.50
CA ILE A 80 50.02 4.89 4.27
C ILE A 80 51.13 5.17 3.27
N ASP A 81 51.99 4.18 3.05
CA ASP A 81 52.92 4.18 1.94
C ASP A 81 52.12 4.35 0.64
N HIS A 82 52.39 5.46 -0.05
CA HIS A 82 51.85 5.74 -1.37
C HIS A 82 52.22 4.61 -2.32
N ALA A 83 51.25 3.73 -2.58
CA ALA A 83 51.29 2.81 -3.70
C ALA A 83 51.42 3.64 -5.01
N PRO A 84 52.26 3.21 -5.96
CA PRO A 84 52.46 3.93 -7.20
C PRO A 84 51.13 4.07 -7.97
N GLU A 85 50.87 5.31 -8.35
CA GLU A 85 49.80 5.77 -9.21
C GLU A 85 49.66 4.83 -10.43
N PRO A 86 48.53 4.13 -10.61
CA PRO A 86 48.32 3.34 -11.81
C PRO A 86 48.24 4.30 -12.99
N ALA A 87 49.08 4.05 -14.01
CA ALA A 87 49.06 4.78 -15.26
C ALA A 87 47.62 4.81 -15.81
N ALA A 88 47.12 6.02 -16.05
CA ALA A 88 45.86 6.25 -16.73
C ALA A 88 45.94 5.64 -18.13
N GLU A 89 45.32 4.48 -18.30
CA GLU A 89 44.95 4.00 -19.62
C GLU A 89 43.79 4.86 -20.11
N GLU A 90 44.04 5.59 -21.20
CA GLU A 90 43.04 6.37 -21.95
C GLU A 90 41.92 5.42 -22.42
N SER A 91 40.83 5.36 -21.66
CA SER A 91 39.59 4.76 -22.14
C SER A 91 38.99 5.70 -23.19
N GLU A 92 38.97 5.26 -24.44
CA GLU A 92 38.29 5.95 -25.54
C GLU A 92 36.79 6.10 -25.22
N ASP A 93 36.44 7.30 -24.77
CA ASP A 93 35.09 7.79 -24.59
C ASP A 93 34.35 7.82 -25.94
N THR A 94 33.60 6.76 -26.22
CA THR A 94 32.75 6.63 -27.42
C THR A 94 31.26 6.45 -27.06
N GLY A 95 30.87 6.86 -25.86
CA GLY A 95 29.55 6.54 -25.29
C GLY A 95 28.48 7.62 -25.34
N ASP A 96 28.83 8.91 -25.27
CA ASP A 96 27.84 9.95 -24.97
C ASP A 96 27.12 10.58 -26.18
N ASP A 97 27.62 10.36 -27.41
CA ASP A 97 26.98 10.92 -28.63
C ASP A 97 25.73 10.14 -29.08
N ALA A 98 25.54 8.90 -28.60
CA ALA A 98 24.39 8.07 -28.99
C ALA A 98 23.06 8.57 -28.38
N LEU A 99 23.10 9.20 -27.20
CA LEU A 99 21.90 9.75 -26.56
C LEU A 99 21.55 11.14 -27.08
N GLY A 100 22.55 11.95 -27.46
CA GLY A 100 22.33 13.25 -28.10
C GLY A 100 21.57 13.16 -29.43
N GLY A 101 21.88 12.14 -30.24
CA GLY A 101 21.20 11.89 -31.52
C GLY A 101 19.72 11.52 -31.39
N LEU A 102 19.33 10.84 -30.30
CA LEU A 102 17.94 10.42 -30.05
C LEU A 102 17.02 11.62 -29.78
N PHE A 103 17.48 12.63 -29.05
CA PHE A 103 16.70 13.85 -28.78
C PHE A 103 16.64 14.79 -29.98
N ALA A 104 17.66 14.80 -30.83
CA ALA A 104 17.63 15.53 -32.10
C ALA A 104 16.59 14.92 -33.07
N ALA A 105 16.56 13.59 -33.22
CA ALA A 105 15.60 12.89 -34.07
C ALA A 105 14.14 13.08 -33.61
N LEU A 106 13.90 13.23 -32.31
CA LEU A 106 12.58 13.50 -31.72
C LEU A 106 12.10 14.95 -31.92
N ARG A 107 13.01 15.92 -32.12
CA ARG A 107 12.63 17.29 -32.49
C ARG A 107 12.35 17.43 -33.98
N GLU A 108 13.03 16.67 -34.82
CA GLU A 108 12.90 16.74 -36.28
C GLU A 108 11.58 16.11 -36.80
N THR A 109 10.93 15.25 -36.00
CA THR A 109 9.64 14.62 -36.35
C THR A 109 8.40 15.43 -35.94
N ALA A 110 8.57 16.61 -35.34
CA ALA A 110 7.45 17.47 -34.88
C ALA A 110 6.96 18.50 -35.93
N GLU A 111 7.57 18.58 -37.11
CA GLU A 111 7.11 19.45 -38.20
C GLU A 111 6.02 18.77 -39.04
N ILE A 112 4.84 18.57 -38.44
CA ILE A 112 3.61 18.28 -39.20
C ILE A 112 3.09 19.62 -39.74
N PRO A 113 2.91 19.78 -41.07
CA PRO A 113 2.43 21.03 -41.64
C PRO A 113 0.96 21.25 -41.26
N VAL A 114 0.73 22.16 -40.30
CA VAL A 114 -0.59 22.69 -40.01
C VAL A 114 -1.00 23.59 -41.18
N VAL A 115 -1.93 23.10 -42.00
CA VAL A 115 -2.53 23.86 -43.10
C VAL A 115 -3.23 25.09 -42.53
N ALA A 116 -2.77 26.25 -42.98
CA ALA A 116 -3.25 27.56 -42.62
C ALA A 116 -4.73 27.78 -43.01
N ALA A 117 -5.55 28.14 -42.03
CA ALA A 117 -6.80 28.86 -42.26
C ALA A 117 -6.65 30.27 -41.68
N ALA A 118 -6.67 31.24 -42.59
CA ALA A 118 -6.47 32.65 -42.36
C ALA A 118 -7.45 33.25 -41.34
N ARG A 119 -6.94 34.10 -40.44
CA ARG A 119 -7.67 35.28 -39.98
C ARG A 119 -6.72 36.45 -39.76
N ALA A 120 -7.06 37.52 -40.46
CA ALA A 120 -6.40 38.80 -40.50
C ALA A 120 -6.63 39.60 -39.21
N GLY A 121 -5.64 40.40 -38.82
CA GLY A 121 -5.88 41.80 -38.44
C GLY A 121 -5.58 42.22 -36.99
N ALA A 122 -4.48 42.99 -36.88
CA ALA A 122 -4.31 44.18 -36.03
C ALA A 122 -3.87 44.01 -34.56
N PRO A 123 -3.31 45.06 -33.92
CA PRO A 123 -1.87 45.37 -33.98
C PRO A 123 -1.21 45.54 -32.60
N ASP A 124 0.12 45.67 -32.64
CA ASP A 124 1.05 45.94 -31.54
C ASP A 124 0.56 46.97 -30.52
N GLY A 125 0.57 46.54 -29.25
CA GLY A 125 0.41 47.37 -28.07
C GLY A 125 1.58 47.12 -27.13
N ASP A 126 2.59 47.98 -27.28
CA ASP A 126 3.72 48.21 -26.39
C ASP A 126 3.22 48.40 -24.94
N VAL A 127 3.65 47.55 -24.00
CA VAL A 127 3.39 47.78 -22.57
C VAL A 127 4.65 47.61 -21.76
N ALA A 128 5.12 48.78 -21.34
CA ALA A 128 6.24 49.07 -20.46
C ALA A 128 6.28 48.21 -19.19
N ALA A 129 7.51 47.81 -18.87
CA ALA A 129 7.92 47.34 -17.55
C ALA A 129 7.48 48.35 -16.48
N THR A 130 6.55 47.93 -15.63
CA THR A 130 6.16 48.67 -14.42
C THR A 130 6.80 48.01 -13.22
N GLU A 131 7.74 48.75 -12.66
CA GLU A 131 8.44 48.56 -11.39
C GLU A 131 7.42 48.39 -10.25
N ALA A 132 7.48 47.25 -9.55
CA ALA A 132 6.61 46.94 -8.42
C ALA A 132 7.26 47.42 -7.11
N PRO A 133 6.60 48.30 -6.33
CA PRO A 133 7.06 48.64 -4.99
C PRO A 133 6.63 47.58 -3.98
N GLU A 134 7.56 47.16 -3.13
CA GLU A 134 7.31 46.45 -1.87
C GLU A 134 6.34 47.24 -0.97
N PRO A 135 5.28 46.63 -0.43
CA PRO A 135 4.62 47.12 0.76
C PRO A 135 5.03 46.26 1.97
N ALA A 136 5.78 46.89 2.87
CA ALA A 136 5.88 46.45 4.25
C ALA A 136 4.54 46.68 4.97
N VAL A 137 3.98 45.63 5.59
CA VAL A 137 2.99 45.78 6.66
C VAL A 137 3.23 44.70 7.73
N PRO A 138 3.47 45.10 8.99
CA PRO A 138 3.44 44.20 10.14
C PRO A 138 1.97 43.97 10.53
N SER A 139 1.52 42.72 10.55
CA SER A 139 0.16 42.38 10.99
C SER A 139 0.20 41.46 12.21
N GLU A 140 -0.36 41.99 13.29
CA GLU A 140 -0.50 41.43 14.61
C GLU A 140 -1.23 40.08 14.59
N LEU A 141 -0.69 39.15 15.36
CA LEU A 141 -1.29 37.88 15.74
C LEU A 141 -2.61 38.13 16.48
N THR A 142 -3.72 37.98 15.77
CA THR A 142 -5.03 37.73 16.39
C THR A 142 -5.22 36.22 16.56
N PRO A 143 -5.72 35.75 17.72
CA PRO A 143 -6.00 34.34 17.94
C PRO A 143 -7.16 33.92 17.04
N VAL A 144 -6.89 32.96 16.15
CA VAL A 144 -7.89 32.29 15.32
C VAL A 144 -8.83 31.54 16.24
N VAL A 145 -10.02 32.09 16.44
CA VAL A 145 -11.16 31.39 17.02
C VAL A 145 -11.65 30.38 15.98
N GLU A 146 -11.53 29.09 16.28
CA GLU A 146 -12.13 28.01 15.49
C GLU A 146 -13.64 28.26 15.32
N PRO A 147 -14.15 28.45 14.09
CA PRO A 147 -15.58 28.55 13.90
C PRO A 147 -16.22 27.18 14.10
N GLU A 148 -17.06 27.07 15.14
CA GLU A 148 -18.00 25.98 15.32
C GLU A 148 -18.85 25.78 14.05
N GLY A 149 -18.68 24.61 13.42
CA GLY A 149 -19.74 23.87 12.74
C GLY A 149 -20.54 24.63 11.68
N VAL A 150 -19.91 25.02 10.57
CA VAL A 150 -20.68 25.30 9.35
C VAL A 150 -21.35 23.97 8.92
N PRO A 151 -22.69 23.90 8.82
CA PRO A 151 -23.35 22.73 8.29
C PRO A 151 -22.87 22.53 6.85
N ARG A 152 -22.12 21.44 6.62
CA ARG A 152 -21.71 21.02 5.28
C ARG A 152 -22.99 20.75 4.49
N SER A 153 -23.39 21.72 3.68
CA SER A 153 -24.49 21.58 2.73
C SER A 153 -24.20 20.34 1.87
N ALA A 154 -25.11 19.37 1.88
CA ALA A 154 -25.02 18.20 1.02
C ALA A 154 -25.05 18.68 -0.44
N VAL A 155 -23.87 18.75 -1.06
CA VAL A 155 -23.74 19.00 -2.49
C VAL A 155 -24.20 17.73 -3.17
N ALA A 156 -25.35 17.79 -3.85
CA ALA A 156 -25.77 16.70 -4.73
C ALA A 156 -24.66 16.48 -5.76
N ILE A 157 -24.14 15.25 -5.80
CA ILE A 157 -23.09 14.86 -6.74
C ILE A 157 -23.77 14.67 -8.10
N GLU A 158 -23.88 15.75 -8.87
CA GLU A 158 -24.68 15.79 -10.10
C GLU A 158 -23.95 15.16 -11.30
N ALA A 159 -22.63 14.94 -11.23
CA ALA A 159 -21.84 14.34 -12.32
C ALA A 159 -20.97 13.13 -11.90
N PRO A 160 -20.79 12.12 -12.77
CA PRO A 160 -19.86 11.01 -12.54
C PRO A 160 -18.40 11.43 -12.30
N GLY A 161 -18.01 12.63 -12.78
CA GLY A 161 -16.69 13.21 -12.53
C GLY A 161 -16.45 13.50 -11.05
N ASP A 162 -17.46 14.07 -10.39
CA ASP A 162 -17.40 14.45 -8.97
C ASP A 162 -17.19 13.23 -8.06
N ALA A 163 -17.71 12.06 -8.43
CA ALA A 163 -17.55 10.84 -7.64
C ALA A 163 -16.13 10.24 -7.72
N LEU A 164 -15.46 10.38 -8.87
CA LEU A 164 -14.06 9.95 -9.02
C LEU A 164 -13.13 10.88 -8.25
N GLU A 165 -13.35 12.19 -8.35
CA GLU A 165 -12.62 13.20 -7.60
C GLU A 165 -12.82 13.04 -6.09
N LEU A 166 -14.05 12.81 -5.64
CA LEU A 166 -14.38 12.55 -4.25
C LEU A 166 -13.62 11.32 -3.72
N ARG A 167 -13.62 10.22 -4.47
CA ARG A 167 -12.86 9.02 -4.09
C ARG A 167 -11.37 9.36 -3.91
N ASP A 168 -10.77 9.99 -4.91
CA ASP A 168 -9.34 10.25 -4.89
C ASP A 168 -8.98 11.26 -3.78
N HIS A 169 -9.83 12.25 -3.53
CA HIS A 169 -9.70 13.19 -2.42
C HIS A 169 -9.71 12.48 -1.05
N LEU A 170 -10.63 11.55 -0.83
CA LEU A 170 -10.75 10.81 0.44
C LEU A 170 -9.63 9.77 0.63
N LEU A 171 -9.22 9.08 -0.44
CA LEU A 171 -8.25 7.98 -0.34
C LEU A 171 -6.79 8.45 -0.34
N LEU A 172 -6.46 9.56 -1.03
CA LEU A 172 -5.08 9.98 -1.21
C LEU A 172 -4.35 10.25 0.13
N PRO A 173 -4.93 10.94 1.13
CA PRO A 173 -4.28 11.14 2.43
C PRO A 173 -4.00 9.84 3.17
N ILE A 174 -4.94 8.89 3.13
CA ILE A 174 -4.85 7.57 3.78
C ILE A 174 -3.71 6.77 3.15
N MET A 175 -3.72 6.65 1.82
CA MET A 175 -2.71 5.90 1.07
C MET A 175 -1.31 6.50 1.25
N ASN A 176 -1.17 7.83 1.17
CA ASN A 176 0.14 8.50 1.30
C ASN A 176 0.75 8.32 2.69
N ARG A 177 -0.07 8.24 3.75
CA ARG A 177 0.43 7.94 5.09
C ARG A 177 0.90 6.49 5.18
N VAL A 178 0.02 5.54 4.86
CA VAL A 178 0.33 4.10 4.94
C VAL A 178 1.50 3.69 4.04
N LEU A 179 1.63 4.30 2.85
CA LEU A 179 2.76 4.02 1.96
C LEU A 179 4.10 4.47 2.53
N ARG A 180 4.16 5.54 3.32
CA ARG A 180 5.39 5.95 3.99
C ARG A 180 5.83 4.91 5.01
N ASP A 181 4.88 4.41 5.80
CA ASP A 181 5.13 3.37 6.81
C ASP A 181 5.56 2.05 6.16
N ILE A 182 4.84 1.58 5.13
CA ILE A 182 5.22 0.36 4.39
C ILE A 182 6.60 0.49 3.74
N LYS A 183 6.94 1.64 3.14
CA LYS A 183 8.28 1.84 2.54
C LYS A 183 9.39 1.81 3.60
N ARG A 184 9.11 2.29 4.82
CA ARG A 184 10.03 2.13 5.97
C ARG A 184 10.18 0.66 6.34
N GLN A 185 9.07 -0.07 6.52
CA GLN A 185 9.09 -1.52 6.81
C GLN A 185 9.86 -2.33 5.77
N LEU A 186 9.69 -2.03 4.49
CA LEU A 186 10.43 -2.67 3.40
C LEU A 186 11.93 -2.36 3.43
N THR A 187 12.32 -1.17 3.89
CA THR A 187 13.73 -0.80 4.03
C THR A 187 14.38 -1.57 5.19
N GLU A 188 13.66 -1.72 6.31
CA GLU A 188 14.10 -2.52 7.44
C GLU A 188 14.20 -4.01 7.07
N ALA A 189 13.17 -4.57 6.43
CA ALA A 189 13.16 -5.94 5.95
C ALA A 189 14.30 -6.21 4.95
N GLN A 190 14.59 -5.24 4.06
CA GLN A 190 15.74 -5.33 3.15
C GLN A 190 17.07 -5.45 3.91
N ASN A 191 17.28 -4.65 4.94
CA ASN A 191 18.53 -4.67 5.71
C ASN A 191 18.71 -6.02 6.43
N VAL A 192 17.63 -6.55 7.02
CA VAL A 192 17.62 -7.87 7.64
C VAL A 192 17.92 -8.96 6.62
N ALA A 193 17.24 -8.96 5.47
CA ALA A 193 17.47 -9.92 4.40
C ALA A 193 18.93 -9.92 3.91
N LEU A 194 19.52 -8.74 3.68
CA LEU A 194 20.91 -8.64 3.23
C LEU A 194 21.91 -9.14 4.28
N GLU A 195 21.64 -8.90 5.56
CA GLU A 195 22.48 -9.45 6.64
C GLU A 195 22.33 -10.97 6.74
N GLN A 196 21.11 -11.50 6.63
CA GLN A 196 20.89 -12.95 6.60
C GLN A 196 21.61 -13.61 5.41
N MET A 197 21.56 -13.01 4.21
CA MET A 197 22.29 -13.52 3.04
C MET A 197 23.82 -13.46 3.22
N ARG A 198 24.33 -12.55 4.05
CA ARG A 198 25.76 -12.47 4.38
C ARG A 198 26.19 -13.60 5.32
N VAL A 199 25.29 -14.06 6.17
CA VAL A 199 25.55 -15.12 7.17
C VAL A 199 25.25 -16.51 6.62
N ALA A 200 24.18 -16.66 5.83
CA ALA A 200 23.68 -17.92 5.27
C ALA A 200 23.83 -17.93 3.74
N GLU A 201 25.08 -17.97 3.26
CA GLU A 201 25.45 -17.76 1.85
C GLU A 201 24.66 -18.65 0.84
N ASP A 202 24.25 -19.86 1.24
CA ASP A 202 23.66 -20.86 0.33
C ASP A 202 22.18 -21.21 0.61
N GLU A 203 21.59 -20.81 1.74
CA GLU A 203 20.24 -21.28 2.17
C GLU A 203 19.26 -20.14 2.50
N TRP A 204 19.56 -18.92 2.08
CA TRP A 204 18.67 -17.80 2.38
C TRP A 204 17.31 -17.92 1.67
N ALA A 205 16.23 -17.76 2.44
CA ALA A 205 14.86 -17.61 1.94
C ALA A 205 14.11 -16.53 2.74
N PRO A 206 13.18 -15.79 2.11
CA PRO A 206 12.37 -14.80 2.81
C PRO A 206 11.35 -15.47 3.75
N ASP A 207 11.27 -14.99 5.00
CA ASP A 207 10.24 -15.42 5.95
C ASP A 207 8.92 -14.67 5.67
N VAL A 208 7.93 -15.41 5.15
CA VAL A 208 6.59 -14.87 4.84
C VAL A 208 5.84 -14.46 6.10
N ALA A 209 6.02 -15.18 7.22
CA ALA A 209 5.34 -14.87 8.47
C ALA A 209 5.87 -13.56 9.06
N GLU A 210 7.19 -13.39 9.08
CA GLU A 210 7.83 -12.14 9.53
C GLU A 210 7.41 -10.95 8.64
N LEU A 211 7.42 -11.12 7.32
CA LEU A 211 6.96 -10.09 6.38
C LEU A 211 5.48 -9.74 6.62
N THR A 212 4.63 -10.74 6.86
CA THR A 212 3.20 -10.55 7.14
C THR A 212 3.00 -9.70 8.39
N GLU A 213 3.69 -10.04 9.48
CA GLU A 213 3.60 -9.32 10.75
C GLU A 213 4.02 -7.85 10.59
N ARG A 214 5.14 -7.59 9.90
CA ARG A 214 5.66 -6.23 9.66
C ARG A 214 4.68 -5.31 8.95
N VAL A 215 3.90 -5.82 7.98
CA VAL A 215 2.96 -5.01 7.19
C VAL A 215 1.52 -5.07 7.70
N HIS A 216 1.23 -5.94 8.67
CA HIS A 216 -0.15 -6.24 9.08
C HIS A 216 -0.90 -5.01 9.60
N GLY A 217 -0.28 -4.26 10.51
CA GLY A 217 -0.89 -3.07 11.11
C GLY A 217 -1.22 -2.00 10.06
N ASP A 218 -0.25 -1.68 9.20
CA ASP A 218 -0.40 -0.66 8.16
C ASP A 218 -1.46 -1.02 7.12
N LEU A 219 -1.48 -2.29 6.67
CA LEU A 219 -2.48 -2.77 5.72
C LEU A 219 -3.89 -2.87 6.32
N THR A 220 -3.98 -3.15 7.63
CA THR A 220 -5.24 -3.09 8.36
C THR A 220 -5.76 -1.66 8.44
N ILE A 221 -4.90 -0.69 8.71
CA ILE A 221 -5.26 0.74 8.77
C ILE A 221 -5.82 1.21 7.42
N VAL A 222 -5.12 0.96 6.31
CA VAL A 222 -5.63 1.40 4.98
C VAL A 222 -6.98 0.75 4.67
N ALA A 223 -7.18 -0.53 4.98
CA ALA A 223 -8.46 -1.19 4.73
C ALA A 223 -9.59 -0.60 5.59
N GLN A 224 -9.36 -0.38 6.89
CA GLN A 224 -10.38 0.16 7.79
C GLN A 224 -10.74 1.60 7.48
N GLU A 225 -9.74 2.46 7.26
CA GLU A 225 -10.00 3.88 6.98
C GLU A 225 -10.58 4.08 5.58
N SER A 226 -10.14 3.32 4.58
CA SER A 226 -10.73 3.40 3.25
C SER A 226 -12.18 2.92 3.26
N PHE A 227 -12.50 1.88 4.04
CA PHE A 227 -13.88 1.44 4.25
C PHE A 227 -14.74 2.55 4.88
N ALA A 228 -14.21 3.25 5.89
CA ALA A 228 -14.89 4.40 6.49
C ALA A 228 -15.07 5.57 5.50
N ALA A 229 -14.07 5.85 4.66
CA ALA A 229 -14.18 6.83 3.58
C ALA A 229 -15.28 6.46 2.57
N GLY A 230 -15.54 5.16 2.36
CA GLY A 230 -16.67 4.70 1.56
C GLY A 230 -18.04 5.05 2.16
N TYR A 231 -18.16 5.03 3.49
CA TYR A 231 -19.37 5.51 4.17
C TYR A 231 -19.54 7.02 3.96
N GLU A 232 -18.49 7.80 4.19
CA GLU A 232 -18.51 9.25 3.98
C GLU A 232 -18.89 9.64 2.54
N ALA A 233 -18.39 8.89 1.56
CA ALA A 233 -18.78 9.07 0.18
C ALA A 233 -20.26 8.77 -0.07
N ALA A 234 -20.80 7.69 0.52
CA ALA A 234 -22.22 7.36 0.43
C ALA A 234 -23.12 8.39 1.12
N GLU A 235 -22.71 8.95 2.25
CA GLU A 235 -23.41 10.06 2.90
C GLU A 235 -23.41 11.31 2.01
N SER A 236 -22.27 11.61 1.38
CA SER A 236 -22.15 12.73 0.44
C SER A 236 -23.06 12.54 -0.79
N MET A 237 -23.13 11.31 -1.32
CA MET A 237 -23.99 10.98 -2.45
C MET A 237 -25.49 11.06 -2.10
N THR A 238 -25.89 10.51 -0.95
CA THR A 238 -27.31 10.34 -0.58
C THR A 238 -27.89 11.53 0.18
N GLY A 239 -27.04 12.38 0.78
CA GLY A 239 -27.44 13.39 1.75
C GLY A 239 -28.00 12.83 3.06
N LYS A 240 -27.94 11.50 3.26
CA LYS A 240 -28.44 10.80 4.45
C LYS A 240 -27.26 10.26 5.24
N SER A 241 -27.32 10.32 6.57
CA SER A 241 -26.31 9.65 7.38
C SER A 241 -26.50 8.14 7.32
N ALA A 242 -25.43 7.43 6.94
CA ALA A 242 -25.33 5.98 7.01
C ALA A 242 -24.88 5.50 8.41
N GLY A 243 -24.54 6.46 9.29
CA GLY A 243 -23.94 6.21 10.59
C GLY A 243 -22.48 5.75 10.49
N ARG A 244 -21.83 5.62 11.64
CA ARG A 244 -20.47 5.09 11.68
C ARG A 244 -20.50 3.57 11.47
N PRO A 245 -19.59 2.99 10.65
CA PRO A 245 -19.50 1.54 10.51
C PRO A 245 -19.34 0.86 11.88
N LYS A 246 -20.25 -0.09 12.18
CA LYS A 246 -20.39 -0.72 13.50
C LYS A 246 -19.21 -1.63 13.87
N SER A 247 -18.46 -2.15 12.90
CA SER A 247 -17.25 -2.93 13.14
C SER A 247 -16.04 -2.27 12.45
N ARG A 248 -14.98 -2.02 13.23
CA ARG A 248 -13.63 -1.80 12.66
C ARG A 248 -13.04 -3.07 12.08
N LYS A 249 -13.56 -4.23 12.51
CA LYS A 249 -13.37 -5.50 11.80
C LYS A 249 -14.21 -5.45 10.53
N ALA A 250 -13.78 -4.68 9.54
CA ALA A 250 -14.18 -4.99 8.18
C ALA A 250 -13.77 -6.46 7.93
N ASP A 251 -14.53 -7.21 7.13
CA ASP A 251 -14.01 -8.42 6.52
C ASP A 251 -12.88 -7.97 5.59
N ILE A 252 -11.69 -7.85 6.19
CA ILE A 252 -10.44 -7.65 5.50
C ILE A 252 -10.02 -9.09 5.20
N PRO A 253 -9.97 -9.49 3.91
CA PRO A 253 -9.37 -10.76 3.50
C PRO A 253 -7.94 -10.87 4.08
N ASN A 254 -7.26 -12.00 3.87
CA ASN A 254 -5.86 -12.15 4.27
C ASN A 254 -4.90 -11.27 3.42
N VAL A 255 -5.15 -9.96 3.38
CA VAL A 255 -4.48 -8.97 2.56
C VAL A 255 -3.01 -8.85 2.95
N SER A 256 -2.69 -8.97 4.24
CA SER A 256 -1.32 -8.94 4.73
C SER A 256 -0.54 -10.17 4.26
N GLY A 257 -1.12 -11.37 4.36
CA GLY A 257 -0.51 -12.60 3.86
C GLY A 257 -0.30 -12.56 2.34
N GLU A 258 -1.33 -12.20 1.57
CA GLU A 258 -1.22 -12.07 0.10
C GLU A 258 -0.18 -11.02 -0.33
N PHE A 259 0.00 -9.96 0.46
CA PHE A 259 1.01 -8.94 0.22
C PHE A 259 2.43 -9.48 0.52
N ALA A 260 2.61 -10.16 1.65
CA ALA A 260 3.88 -10.75 2.06
C ALA A 260 4.31 -11.91 1.14
N GLU A 261 3.39 -12.80 0.76
CA GLU A 261 3.64 -13.88 -0.19
C GLU A 261 4.10 -13.35 -1.54
N ALA A 262 3.50 -12.26 -2.02
CA ALA A 262 3.93 -11.63 -3.26
C ALA A 262 5.33 -11.02 -3.17
N ILE A 263 5.70 -10.42 -2.03
CA ILE A 263 7.07 -9.95 -1.79
C ILE A 263 8.01 -11.15 -1.82
N ALA A 264 7.74 -12.17 -1.01
CA ALA A 264 8.58 -13.36 -0.89
C ALA A 264 8.80 -14.05 -2.25
N ALA A 265 7.74 -14.19 -3.06
CA ALA A 265 7.83 -14.75 -4.40
C ALA A 265 8.80 -13.94 -5.31
N ASP A 266 8.67 -12.61 -5.33
CA ASP A 266 9.57 -11.75 -6.11
C ASP A 266 11.02 -11.81 -5.61
N LEU A 267 11.23 -11.93 -4.29
CA LEU A 267 12.56 -12.04 -3.70
C LEU A 267 13.22 -13.38 -4.01
N VAL A 268 12.48 -14.49 -3.96
CA VAL A 268 12.97 -15.82 -4.38
C VAL A 268 13.37 -15.82 -5.85
N ILE A 269 12.52 -15.27 -6.73
CA ILE A 269 12.82 -15.13 -8.17
C ILE A 269 14.04 -14.23 -8.40
N ALA A 270 14.22 -13.18 -7.59
CA ALA A 270 15.37 -12.29 -7.71
C ALA A 270 16.66 -12.99 -7.26
N ALA A 271 16.65 -13.68 -6.11
CA ALA A 271 17.79 -14.42 -5.60
C ALA A 271 18.24 -15.51 -6.57
N SER A 272 17.30 -16.26 -7.17
CA SER A 272 17.61 -17.35 -8.11
C SER A 272 18.21 -16.88 -9.44
N LYS A 273 18.18 -15.58 -9.75
CA LYS A 273 18.79 -14.99 -10.95
C LYS A 273 20.25 -14.56 -10.73
N GLY A 274 20.74 -14.58 -9.49
CA GLY A 274 22.12 -14.21 -9.18
C GLY A 274 23.10 -15.36 -9.41
N ASP A 275 24.20 -15.08 -10.11
CA ASP A 275 25.33 -16.02 -10.23
C ASP A 275 26.25 -15.87 -8.99
N GLY A 276 25.87 -16.56 -7.91
CA GLY A 276 26.56 -16.56 -6.62
C GLY A 276 26.03 -15.55 -5.58
N PRO A 277 26.50 -15.61 -4.32
CA PRO A 277 25.90 -14.91 -3.18
C PRO A 277 25.82 -13.38 -3.35
N ARG A 278 26.90 -12.78 -3.86
CA ARG A 278 26.96 -11.31 -4.11
C ARG A 278 25.98 -10.88 -5.19
N ALA A 279 25.84 -11.67 -6.26
CA ALA A 279 24.92 -11.36 -7.35
C ALA A 279 23.46 -11.53 -6.91
N ALA A 280 23.17 -12.57 -6.11
CA ALA A 280 21.86 -12.79 -5.50
C ALA A 280 21.45 -11.64 -4.59
N ALA A 281 22.33 -11.22 -3.66
CA ALA A 281 22.06 -10.09 -2.77
C ALA A 281 21.81 -8.77 -3.54
N SER A 282 22.56 -8.56 -4.62
CA SER A 282 22.36 -7.42 -5.53
C SER A 282 20.99 -7.47 -6.23
N ALA A 283 20.53 -8.66 -6.65
CA ALA A 283 19.22 -8.85 -7.26
C ALA A 283 18.07 -8.67 -6.27
N VAL A 284 18.17 -9.24 -5.06
CA VAL A 284 17.23 -9.03 -3.94
C VAL A 284 17.10 -7.54 -3.61
N SER A 285 18.23 -6.83 -3.54
CA SER A 285 18.24 -5.38 -3.32
C SER A 285 17.49 -4.60 -4.41
N ARG A 286 17.60 -5.01 -5.69
CA ARG A 286 16.80 -4.42 -6.78
C ARG A 286 15.31 -4.72 -6.65
N ALA A 287 14.93 -5.92 -6.24
CA ALA A 287 13.53 -6.28 -6.02
C ALA A 287 12.89 -5.42 -4.91
N TYR A 288 13.56 -5.24 -3.77
CA TYR A 288 13.08 -4.33 -2.72
C TYR A 288 12.94 -2.88 -3.20
N ARG A 289 13.86 -2.39 -4.05
CA ARG A 289 13.72 -1.05 -4.65
C ARG A 289 12.49 -0.95 -5.55
N ALA A 290 12.25 -1.93 -6.42
CA ALA A 290 11.06 -1.97 -7.27
C ALA A 290 9.77 -1.95 -6.43
N TRP A 291 9.75 -2.71 -5.32
CA TRP A 291 8.63 -2.71 -4.37
C TRP A 291 8.40 -1.34 -3.73
N ARG A 292 9.45 -0.67 -3.26
CA ARG A 292 9.35 0.66 -2.64
C ARG A 292 8.95 1.76 -3.62
N THR A 293 9.28 1.62 -4.90
CA THR A 293 8.97 2.65 -5.91
C THR A 293 7.57 2.51 -6.47
N ASP A 294 7.11 1.30 -6.78
CA ASP A 294 5.88 1.12 -7.58
C ASP A 294 4.98 -0.03 -7.10
N THR A 295 5.52 -1.23 -6.86
CA THR A 295 4.68 -2.41 -6.57
C THR A 295 3.84 -2.26 -5.31
N ALA A 296 4.43 -1.73 -4.22
CA ALA A 296 3.70 -1.48 -2.98
C ALA A 296 2.57 -0.45 -3.19
N GLU A 297 2.82 0.59 -3.97
CA GLU A 297 1.83 1.63 -4.27
C GLU A 297 0.61 1.07 -5.00
N ARG A 298 0.83 0.27 -6.05
CA ARG A 298 -0.28 -0.36 -6.79
C ARG A 298 -1.13 -1.26 -5.91
N ARG A 299 -0.48 -2.06 -5.05
CA ARG A 299 -1.18 -2.97 -4.14
C ARG A 299 -1.96 -2.23 -3.06
N VAL A 300 -1.35 -1.24 -2.39
CA VAL A 300 -2.05 -0.41 -1.40
C VAL A 300 -3.24 0.31 -2.02
N ARG A 301 -3.08 0.84 -3.25
CA ARG A 301 -4.19 1.46 -3.99
C ARG A 301 -5.32 0.47 -4.29
N SER A 302 -5.00 -0.76 -4.69
CA SER A 302 -6.00 -1.81 -4.94
C SER A 302 -6.77 -2.15 -3.67
N ILE A 303 -6.07 -2.31 -2.53
CA ILE A 303 -6.66 -2.60 -1.23
C ILE A 303 -7.57 -1.45 -0.77
N ALA A 304 -7.08 -0.21 -0.85
CA ALA A 304 -7.83 0.99 -0.47
C ALA A 304 -9.13 1.11 -1.26
N ARG A 305 -9.06 0.97 -2.59
CA ARG A 305 -10.25 1.03 -3.47
C ARG A 305 -11.25 -0.09 -3.14
N ALA A 306 -10.79 -1.33 -3.01
CA ALA A 306 -11.68 -2.44 -2.68
C ALA A 306 -12.40 -2.22 -1.34
N ALA A 307 -11.69 -1.78 -0.31
CA ALA A 307 -12.29 -1.45 0.98
C ALA A 307 -13.28 -0.28 0.88
N TYR A 308 -12.91 0.78 0.16
CA TYR A 308 -13.77 1.94 -0.10
C TYR A 308 -15.10 1.57 -0.77
N HIS A 309 -15.05 0.77 -1.83
CA HIS A 309 -16.25 0.37 -2.56
C HIS A 309 -17.14 -0.58 -1.76
N ARG A 310 -16.55 -1.47 -0.93
CA ARG A 310 -17.33 -2.24 0.06
C ARG A 310 -17.99 -1.33 1.09
N GLY A 311 -17.30 -0.27 1.51
CA GLY A 311 -17.82 0.77 2.40
C GLY A 311 -19.05 1.45 1.80
N ILE A 312 -18.95 1.94 0.55
CA ILE A 312 -20.08 2.54 -0.17
C ILE A 312 -21.25 1.56 -0.24
N ALA A 313 -21.03 0.35 -0.76
CA ALA A 313 -22.09 -0.63 -0.95
C ALA A 313 -22.84 -0.91 0.36
N ARG A 314 -22.11 -1.07 1.47
CA ARG A 314 -22.70 -1.31 2.79
C ARG A 314 -23.48 -0.09 3.32
N ALA A 315 -22.95 1.11 3.10
CA ALA A 315 -23.62 2.34 3.49
C ALA A 315 -24.91 2.59 2.68
N LEU A 316 -24.89 2.31 1.37
CA LEU A 316 -26.06 2.43 0.50
C LEU A 316 -27.22 1.49 0.89
N VAL A 317 -26.91 0.29 1.35
CA VAL A 317 -27.92 -0.62 1.94
C VAL A 317 -28.54 0.00 3.20
N THR A 318 -27.76 0.75 3.99
CA THR A 318 -28.21 1.35 5.26
C THR A 318 -29.06 2.60 5.04
N THR A 319 -28.87 3.32 3.93
CA THR A 319 -29.59 4.56 3.60
C THR A 319 -30.81 4.35 2.69
N ASP A 320 -31.19 3.08 2.46
CA ASP A 320 -32.26 2.64 1.58
C ASP A 320 -32.13 3.17 0.14
N ALA A 321 -30.90 3.18 -0.40
CA ALA A 321 -30.68 3.54 -1.80
C ALA A 321 -31.28 2.47 -2.71
N SER A 322 -32.08 2.90 -3.71
CA SER A 322 -32.79 2.00 -4.61
C SER A 322 -31.86 1.31 -5.61
N SER A 323 -30.82 1.99 -6.06
CA SER A 323 -29.87 1.44 -7.03
C SER A 323 -28.53 2.18 -7.01
N MET A 324 -27.50 1.52 -7.54
CA MET A 324 -26.18 2.07 -7.82
C MET A 324 -25.77 1.81 -9.26
N VAL A 325 -24.94 2.68 -9.81
CA VAL A 325 -24.42 2.61 -11.19
C VAL A 325 -22.89 2.67 -11.15
N TRP A 326 -22.24 1.98 -12.09
CA TRP A 326 -20.79 2.04 -12.24
C TRP A 326 -20.38 3.33 -12.96
N ALA A 327 -19.60 4.15 -12.29
CA ALA A 327 -18.92 5.29 -12.89
C ALA A 327 -17.56 4.85 -13.45
N VAL A 328 -17.49 4.76 -14.78
CA VAL A 328 -16.32 4.27 -15.50
C VAL A 328 -15.29 5.39 -15.67
N ALA A 329 -14.06 5.18 -15.18
CA ALA A 329 -13.00 6.18 -15.28
C ALA A 329 -12.26 6.12 -16.61
N GLY A 330 -12.22 7.25 -17.35
CA GLY A 330 -11.55 7.34 -18.64
C GLY A 330 -12.08 6.31 -19.64
N ARG A 331 -11.20 5.44 -20.16
CA ARG A 331 -11.63 4.31 -21.02
C ARG A 331 -12.27 3.16 -20.23
N GLY A 332 -12.03 3.05 -18.92
CA GLY A 332 -12.51 1.95 -18.11
C GLY A 332 -11.90 0.58 -18.45
N CYS A 333 -12.06 -0.37 -17.53
CA CYS A 333 -11.85 -1.77 -17.85
C CYS A 333 -13.09 -2.36 -18.51
N VAL A 334 -12.91 -3.47 -19.23
CA VAL A 334 -13.99 -4.10 -20.00
C VAL A 334 -15.13 -4.53 -19.07
N GLU A 335 -14.79 -5.11 -17.92
CA GLU A 335 -15.75 -5.63 -16.95
C GLU A 335 -16.61 -4.52 -16.34
N CYS A 336 -15.99 -3.42 -15.89
CA CYS A 336 -16.73 -2.28 -15.34
C CYS A 336 -17.61 -1.62 -16.40
N ARG A 337 -17.17 -1.59 -17.67
CA ARG A 337 -17.97 -1.04 -18.76
C ARG A 337 -19.18 -1.93 -19.04
N THR A 338 -19.00 -3.24 -19.14
CA THR A 338 -20.10 -4.18 -19.35
C THR A 338 -21.13 -4.11 -18.22
N ILE A 339 -20.70 -3.99 -16.97
CA ILE A 339 -21.62 -3.83 -15.84
C ILE A 339 -22.31 -2.46 -15.89
N ALA A 340 -21.59 -1.38 -16.23
CA ALA A 340 -22.20 -0.06 -16.40
C ALA A 340 -23.26 -0.04 -17.52
N GLU A 341 -23.01 -0.73 -18.63
CA GLU A 341 -23.93 -0.88 -19.76
C GLU A 341 -25.16 -1.74 -19.41
N ALA A 342 -25.03 -2.69 -18.48
CA ALA A 342 -26.15 -3.48 -17.97
C ALA A 342 -27.14 -2.65 -17.13
N GLY A 343 -26.75 -1.45 -16.69
CA GLY A 343 -27.60 -0.50 -16.00
C GLY A 343 -27.52 -0.56 -14.47
N PRO A 344 -28.47 0.07 -13.77
CA PRO A 344 -28.45 0.15 -12.31
C PRO A 344 -28.60 -1.21 -11.64
N VAL A 345 -27.82 -1.43 -10.57
CA VAL A 345 -27.83 -2.65 -9.76
C VAL A 345 -28.29 -2.30 -8.34
N ALA A 346 -29.08 -3.18 -7.72
CA ALA A 346 -29.44 -3.01 -6.32
C ALA A 346 -28.19 -3.16 -5.41
N PRO A 347 -28.03 -2.32 -4.36
CA PRO A 347 -26.83 -2.35 -3.52
C PRO A 347 -26.55 -3.71 -2.85
N ASP A 348 -27.61 -4.44 -2.48
CA ASP A 348 -27.53 -5.76 -1.85
C ASP A 348 -27.02 -6.85 -2.81
N VAL A 349 -27.44 -6.81 -4.08
CA VAL A 349 -27.00 -7.75 -5.12
C VAL A 349 -25.52 -7.56 -5.46
N GLY A 350 -25.07 -6.32 -5.61
CA GLY A 350 -23.65 -6.03 -5.86
C GLY A 350 -22.75 -6.49 -4.72
N PHE A 351 -23.20 -6.33 -3.47
CA PHE A 351 -22.49 -6.78 -2.28
C PHE A 351 -22.43 -8.31 -2.17
N ALA A 352 -23.56 -9.01 -2.32
CA ALA A 352 -23.62 -10.46 -2.19
C ALA A 352 -22.79 -11.19 -3.24
N GLY A 353 -22.69 -10.63 -4.45
CA GLY A 353 -21.83 -11.18 -5.50
C GLY A 353 -20.34 -10.83 -5.37
N GLY A 354 -19.96 -9.97 -4.41
CA GLY A 354 -18.61 -9.39 -4.38
C GLY A 354 -18.28 -8.53 -5.60
N ILE A 355 -19.30 -8.15 -6.38
CA ILE A 355 -19.18 -7.40 -7.62
C ILE A 355 -19.24 -5.92 -7.25
N VAL A 356 -18.16 -5.42 -6.68
CA VAL A 356 -17.89 -4.00 -6.54
C VAL A 356 -16.53 -3.71 -7.16
N PRO A 357 -16.31 -2.54 -7.77
CA PRO A 357 -14.96 -2.16 -8.18
C PRO A 357 -14.02 -2.18 -6.96
N PRO A 358 -12.70 -2.32 -7.16
CA PRO A 358 -12.02 -2.61 -8.42
C PRO A 358 -12.21 -4.09 -8.82
N LEU A 359 -12.57 -4.35 -10.08
CA LEU A 359 -12.73 -5.73 -10.60
C LEU A 359 -11.40 -6.39 -10.98
N HIS A 360 -10.34 -5.60 -11.08
CA HIS A 360 -8.96 -6.08 -11.23
C HIS A 360 -7.99 -5.06 -10.59
N LYS A 361 -6.74 -5.48 -10.39
CA LYS A 361 -5.71 -4.72 -9.64
C LYS A 361 -5.46 -3.28 -10.11
N ASP A 362 -5.73 -2.98 -11.39
CA ASP A 362 -5.47 -1.67 -12.03
C ASP A 362 -6.77 -0.87 -12.28
N CYS A 363 -7.92 -1.36 -11.82
CA CYS A 363 -9.20 -0.70 -12.07
C CYS A 363 -9.29 0.62 -11.31
N SER A 364 -9.68 1.69 -12.02
CA SER A 364 -9.90 3.04 -11.48
C SER A 364 -11.37 3.46 -11.54
N CYS A 365 -12.30 2.55 -11.79
CA CYS A 365 -13.73 2.85 -11.78
C CYS A 365 -14.26 3.03 -10.35
N THR A 366 -15.45 3.60 -10.21
CA THR A 366 -16.14 3.75 -8.94
C THR A 366 -17.63 3.46 -9.08
N VAL A 367 -18.39 3.57 -7.99
CA VAL A 367 -19.85 3.47 -7.99
C VAL A 367 -20.46 4.82 -7.62
N VAL A 368 -21.64 5.10 -8.17
CA VAL A 368 -22.48 6.27 -7.88
C VAL A 368 -23.91 5.83 -7.63
N LEU A 369 -24.75 6.71 -7.08
CA LEU A 369 -26.18 6.45 -6.99
C LEU A 369 -26.81 6.33 -8.37
N GLY A 370 -27.71 5.36 -8.53
CA GLY A 370 -28.61 5.32 -9.68
C GLY A 370 -29.78 6.27 -9.47
N ALA A 371 -30.20 6.93 -10.55
CA ALA A 371 -31.31 7.88 -10.57
C ALA A 371 -32.68 7.19 -10.40
#